data_AF-A0A3A0CPP6-F1
#
_entry.id   AF-A0A3A0CPP6-F1
#
_cell.length_a   1.000
_cell.length_b   1.000
_cell.length_c   1.000
_cell.angle_alpha   90.00
_cell.angle_beta   90.00
_cell.angle_gamma   90.00
#
_symmetry.space_group_name_H-M   'P 1'
#
loop_
_entity.id
_entity.type
_entity.pdbx_description
1 polymer ?
#
loop_
_entity_poly.entity_id
_entity_poly.type
_entity_poly.pdbx_seq_one_letter_code
_entity_poly.pdbx_strand_id
1 'polypeptide(L)'
;MGKVTVTPFELPLPPHFDAGKVGEVWRVPYHERAQQAESWAKQHGIAPAAYDRFRICLLPVDVQNTFCIPGFELYVGGRSGTGAVDDNRRFCEFIYRNLHRLTHICPTMDTHQAMQIFHAIFLVNEKGEHPTPYTLITAEDIRQGKWKFNPAVAENLQLETSEAQKHLQHYTAALQAGGKYDLTIWPYHAMLGGIGHALVSAVEEAIFFHSIARLSQPDFQVKGNNPLTENYSVLRPEVLTGAMGKPIAHKNTRLIAKLLEYDAVIIAGQAKSHCVAWTIADLLNEMVISNRELAQKVYLLEDCASPVVVPGVIDYTEEADAAFRKFAESGMHVVRSTDPINSWPGIA
;
A
#
# COMPACT_ATOMS: atom_id res chain seq x y z
N MET A 1 -36.39 -7.45 1.03
CA MET A 1 -35.51 -7.19 -0.13
C MET A 1 -35.78 -5.79 -0.64
N GLY A 2 -35.05 -4.81 -0.11
CA GLY A 2 -35.15 -3.42 -0.58
C GLY A 2 -34.45 -3.30 -1.92
N LYS A 3 -35.14 -2.77 -2.93
CA LYS A 3 -34.51 -2.40 -4.20
C LYS A 3 -33.52 -1.28 -3.92
N VAL A 4 -32.23 -1.58 -4.04
CA VAL A 4 -31.18 -0.55 -4.12
C VAL A 4 -31.48 0.24 -5.39
N THR A 5 -31.95 1.46 -5.22
CA THR A 5 -32.07 2.45 -6.31
C THR A 5 -30.66 2.76 -6.79
N VAL A 6 -30.24 2.10 -7.88
CA VAL A 6 -29.04 2.48 -8.64
C VAL A 6 -29.29 3.89 -9.14
N THR A 7 -28.60 4.87 -8.56
CA THR A 7 -28.56 6.23 -9.09
C THR A 7 -27.93 6.18 -10.48
N PRO A 8 -28.28 7.09 -11.41
CA PRO A 8 -27.74 7.09 -12.78
C PRO A 8 -26.22 7.34 -12.87
N PHE A 9 -25.52 7.37 -11.74
CA PHE A 9 -24.10 7.71 -11.60
C PHE A 9 -23.22 6.53 -11.14
N GLU A 10 -23.81 5.41 -10.72
CA GLU A 10 -23.09 4.20 -10.33
C GLU A 10 -23.56 3.00 -11.17
N LEU A 11 -22.65 2.07 -11.44
CA LEU A 11 -22.99 0.78 -12.04
C LEU A 11 -23.53 -0.19 -10.98
N PRO A 12 -24.43 -1.12 -11.34
CA PRO A 12 -24.71 -2.25 -10.47
C PRO A 12 -23.45 -3.09 -10.24
N LEU A 13 -23.43 -3.90 -9.19
CA LEU A 13 -22.36 -4.89 -9.01
C LEU A 13 -22.50 -5.99 -10.08
N PRO A 14 -21.39 -6.46 -10.67
CA PRO A 14 -21.45 -7.52 -11.67
C PRO A 14 -21.86 -8.85 -11.02
N PRO A 15 -22.63 -9.71 -11.72
CA PRO A 15 -23.19 -10.94 -11.13
C PRO A 15 -22.17 -11.93 -10.57
N HIS A 16 -20.92 -11.87 -11.02
CA HIS A 16 -19.86 -12.77 -10.54
C HIS A 16 -19.25 -12.34 -9.21
N PHE A 17 -19.42 -11.08 -8.79
CA PHE A 17 -18.84 -10.57 -7.55
C PHE A 17 -19.55 -11.16 -6.34
N ASP A 18 -18.79 -11.80 -5.46
CA ASP A 18 -19.27 -12.40 -4.21
C ASP A 18 -18.58 -11.74 -3.01
N ALA A 19 -19.29 -10.83 -2.35
CA ALA A 19 -18.81 -10.13 -1.16
C ALA A 19 -18.50 -11.06 0.03
N GLY A 20 -19.06 -12.27 0.02
CA GLY A 20 -18.80 -13.30 1.04
C GLY A 20 -17.43 -13.95 0.90
N LYS A 21 -16.85 -13.94 -0.30
CA LYS A 21 -15.56 -14.59 -0.59
C LYS A 21 -14.34 -13.69 -0.39
N VAL A 22 -14.51 -12.38 -0.20
CA VAL A 22 -13.39 -11.41 -0.17
C VAL A 22 -12.25 -11.79 0.79
N GLY A 23 -12.54 -12.49 1.89
CA GLY A 23 -11.54 -12.95 2.85
C GLY A 23 -10.84 -14.27 2.52
N GLU A 24 -11.05 -14.83 1.32
CA GLU A 24 -10.46 -16.09 0.86
C GLU A 24 -9.33 -15.85 -0.17
N VAL A 25 -8.60 -16.90 -0.55
CA VAL A 25 -7.62 -16.85 -1.65
C VAL A 25 -8.02 -17.86 -2.72
N TRP A 26 -8.16 -17.39 -3.96
CA TRP A 26 -8.52 -18.21 -5.12
C TRP A 26 -7.88 -17.70 -6.41
N ARG A 27 -7.87 -18.58 -7.42
CA ARG A 27 -7.50 -18.25 -8.80
C ARG A 27 -8.63 -17.50 -9.49
N VAL A 28 -8.33 -16.35 -10.08
CA VAL A 28 -9.28 -15.65 -10.97
C VAL A 28 -9.46 -16.41 -12.29
N PRO A 29 -10.70 -16.69 -12.74
CA PRO A 29 -10.95 -17.35 -14.02
C PRO A 29 -10.86 -16.34 -15.18
N TYR A 30 -9.64 -15.88 -15.52
CA TYR A 30 -9.40 -14.76 -16.43
C TYR A 30 -10.14 -14.83 -17.78
N HIS A 31 -10.18 -16.01 -18.43
CA HIS A 31 -10.83 -16.13 -19.73
C HIS A 31 -12.34 -15.86 -19.65
N GLU A 32 -13.00 -16.37 -18.60
CA GLU A 32 -14.41 -16.12 -18.32
C GLU A 32 -14.63 -14.64 -17.96
N ARG A 33 -13.77 -14.08 -17.09
CA ARG A 33 -13.87 -12.68 -16.66
C ARG A 33 -13.63 -11.70 -17.80
N ALA A 34 -12.78 -12.02 -18.77
CA ALA A 34 -12.57 -11.19 -19.94
C ALA A 34 -13.85 -11.10 -20.79
N GLN A 35 -14.49 -12.24 -21.09
CA GLN A 35 -15.75 -12.27 -21.84
C GLN A 35 -16.88 -11.52 -21.11
N GLN A 36 -16.96 -11.69 -19.79
CA GLN A 36 -17.93 -10.98 -18.96
C GLN A 36 -17.66 -9.47 -18.92
N ALA A 37 -16.40 -9.04 -18.80
CA ALA A 37 -16.01 -7.63 -18.80
C ALA A 37 -16.33 -6.93 -20.14
N GLU A 38 -16.05 -7.59 -21.27
CA GLU A 38 -16.43 -7.07 -22.59
C GLU A 38 -17.95 -6.94 -22.74
N SER A 39 -18.70 -7.95 -22.28
CA SER A 39 -20.16 -7.94 -22.32
C SER A 39 -20.74 -6.85 -21.41
N TRP A 40 -20.15 -6.69 -20.22
CA TRP A 40 -20.50 -5.66 -19.25
C TRP A 40 -20.28 -4.25 -19.80
N ALA A 41 -19.13 -4.03 -20.46
CA ALA A 41 -18.83 -2.76 -21.10
C ALA A 41 -19.85 -2.40 -22.19
N LYS A 42 -20.23 -3.36 -23.03
CA LYS A 42 -21.29 -3.17 -24.05
C LYS A 42 -22.65 -2.89 -23.42
N GLN A 43 -23.04 -3.68 -22.42
CA GLN A 43 -24.34 -3.56 -21.74
C GLN A 43 -24.51 -2.19 -21.07
N HIS A 44 -23.46 -1.67 -20.46
CA HIS A 44 -23.50 -0.42 -19.68
C HIS A 44 -22.92 0.79 -20.42
N GLY A 45 -22.57 0.65 -21.70
CA GLY A 45 -22.02 1.76 -22.50
C GLY A 45 -20.69 2.30 -21.97
N ILE A 46 -19.86 1.43 -21.40
CA ILE A 46 -18.58 1.81 -20.80
C ILE A 46 -17.56 2.06 -21.92
N ALA A 47 -17.04 3.28 -21.97
CA ALA A 47 -16.04 3.68 -22.96
C ALA A 47 -14.61 3.30 -22.54
N PRO A 48 -13.70 3.07 -23.50
CA PRO A 48 -12.27 2.97 -23.21
C PRO A 48 -11.75 4.17 -22.41
N ALA A 49 -10.87 3.93 -21.43
CA ALA A 49 -10.28 4.97 -20.59
C ALA A 49 -9.49 6.04 -21.37
N ALA A 50 -9.01 5.69 -22.57
CA ALA A 50 -8.32 6.63 -23.46
C ALA A 50 -9.20 7.82 -23.90
N TYR A 51 -10.53 7.75 -23.74
CA TYR A 51 -11.46 8.82 -24.07
C TYR A 51 -11.85 9.69 -22.87
N ASP A 52 -11.31 9.41 -21.68
CA ASP A 52 -11.61 10.19 -20.48
C ASP A 52 -11.06 11.61 -20.60
N ARG A 53 -11.95 12.59 -20.43
CA ARG A 53 -11.57 14.01 -20.35
C ARG A 53 -11.11 14.40 -18.95
N PHE A 54 -11.76 13.86 -17.93
CA PHE A 54 -11.38 13.98 -16.53
C PHE A 54 -10.80 12.65 -16.09
N ARG A 55 -9.52 12.62 -15.75
CA ARG A 55 -8.76 11.39 -15.54
C ARG A 55 -8.60 11.09 -14.06
N ILE A 56 -9.09 9.93 -13.65
CA ILE A 56 -9.03 9.45 -12.26
C ILE A 56 -8.03 8.29 -12.16
N CYS A 57 -6.98 8.47 -11.35
CA CYS A 57 -6.07 7.40 -10.97
C CYS A 57 -6.48 6.81 -9.63
N LEU A 58 -6.62 5.49 -9.57
CA LEU A 58 -6.75 4.75 -8.32
C LEU A 58 -5.39 4.18 -7.92
N LEU A 59 -4.98 4.41 -6.67
CA LEU A 59 -3.75 3.90 -6.06
C LEU A 59 -4.12 2.95 -4.90
N PRO A 60 -4.39 1.65 -5.18
CA PRO A 60 -4.48 0.64 -4.14
C PRO A 60 -3.11 0.40 -3.52
N VAL A 61 -2.95 0.70 -2.24
CA VAL A 61 -1.70 0.51 -1.51
C VAL A 61 -1.71 -0.86 -0.84
N ASP A 62 -0.80 -1.73 -1.25
CA ASP A 62 -0.47 -3.02 -0.62
C ASP A 62 -1.71 -3.87 -0.23
N VAL A 63 -2.68 -3.97 -1.15
CA VAL A 63 -3.86 -4.84 -1.02
C VAL A 63 -3.52 -6.31 -1.28
N GLN A 64 -2.45 -6.77 -0.62
CA GLN A 64 -1.85 -8.11 -0.75
C GLN A 64 -2.37 -9.06 0.31
N ASN A 65 -2.36 -10.36 0.01
CA ASN A 65 -2.86 -11.41 0.88
C ASN A 65 -2.25 -11.35 2.29
N THR A 66 -0.94 -11.10 2.37
CA THR A 66 -0.21 -11.04 3.65
C THR A 66 -0.76 -10.02 4.65
N PHE A 67 -1.34 -8.92 4.15
CA PHE A 67 -1.93 -7.85 4.96
C PHE A 67 -3.45 -7.97 5.07
N CYS A 68 -4.09 -8.63 4.11
CA CYS A 68 -5.53 -8.53 3.93
C CYS A 68 -6.33 -9.80 4.20
N ILE A 69 -5.67 -10.96 4.27
CA ILE A 69 -6.33 -12.25 4.46
C ILE A 69 -6.02 -12.78 5.88
N PRO A 70 -7.04 -13.19 6.66
CA PRO A 70 -6.83 -13.78 7.98
C PRO A 70 -5.89 -14.99 7.93
N GLY A 71 -5.00 -15.09 8.92
CA GLY A 71 -4.06 -16.20 9.05
C GLY A 71 -2.68 -15.95 8.43
N PHE A 72 -2.49 -14.86 7.68
CA PHE A 72 -1.16 -14.39 7.29
C PHE A 72 -0.46 -13.60 8.41
N GLU A 73 0.87 -13.49 8.30
CA GLU A 73 1.79 -13.05 9.35
C GLU A 73 1.60 -11.60 9.77
N LEU A 74 1.12 -10.76 8.86
CA LEU A 74 0.94 -9.31 9.06
C LEU A 74 -0.49 -8.86 8.74
N TYR A 75 -1.45 -9.75 8.96
CA TYR A 75 -2.87 -9.46 8.73
C TYR A 75 -3.36 -8.22 9.52
N VAL A 76 -3.91 -7.26 8.80
CA VAL A 76 -4.44 -6.00 9.33
C VAL A 76 -5.91 -6.20 9.72
N GLY A 77 -6.12 -6.86 10.87
CA GLY A 77 -7.45 -7.08 11.42
C GLY A 77 -8.12 -5.82 11.99
N GLY A 78 -7.35 -4.75 12.24
CA GLY A 78 -7.85 -3.56 12.93
C GLY A 78 -8.48 -3.89 14.29
N ARG A 79 -9.27 -2.96 14.85
CA ARG A 79 -10.01 -3.19 16.10
C ARG A 79 -11.15 -4.21 15.97
N SER A 80 -11.69 -4.40 14.76
CA SER A 80 -12.79 -5.35 14.52
C SER A 80 -12.32 -6.81 14.44
N GLY A 81 -11.03 -7.04 14.19
CA GLY A 81 -10.49 -8.36 13.85
C GLY A 81 -10.72 -8.75 12.39
N THR A 82 -11.49 -7.98 11.61
CA THR A 82 -11.83 -8.23 10.20
C THR A 82 -11.52 -7.05 9.28
N GLY A 83 -10.84 -6.01 9.79
CA GLY A 83 -10.65 -4.70 9.16
C GLY A 83 -10.33 -4.75 7.67
N ALA A 84 -9.18 -5.33 7.29
CA ALA A 84 -8.78 -5.38 5.89
C ALA A 84 -9.71 -6.21 4.98
N VAL A 85 -10.43 -7.20 5.52
CA VAL A 85 -11.45 -7.96 4.75
C VAL A 85 -12.66 -7.07 4.47
N ASP A 86 -13.12 -6.35 5.49
CA ASP A 86 -14.25 -5.44 5.37
C ASP A 86 -13.92 -4.25 4.47
N ASP A 87 -12.70 -3.73 4.55
CA ASP A 87 -12.17 -2.68 3.67
C ASP A 87 -12.16 -3.16 2.22
N ASN A 88 -11.59 -4.33 1.94
CA ASN A 88 -11.53 -4.87 0.59
C ASN A 88 -12.91 -5.18 0.01
N ARG A 89 -13.90 -5.50 0.85
CA ARG A 89 -15.29 -5.70 0.40
C ARG A 89 -15.85 -4.39 -0.15
N ARG A 90 -15.78 -3.32 0.66
CA ARG A 90 -16.19 -1.97 0.24
C ARG A 90 -15.39 -1.47 -0.95
N PHE A 91 -14.10 -1.79 -1.00
CA PHE A 91 -13.20 -1.40 -2.07
C PHE A 91 -13.53 -2.07 -3.40
N CYS A 92 -13.80 -3.39 -3.41
CA CYS A 92 -14.24 -4.08 -4.62
C CYS A 92 -15.57 -3.52 -5.13
N GLU A 93 -16.53 -3.30 -4.23
CA GLU A 93 -17.80 -2.67 -4.59
C GLU A 93 -17.59 -1.26 -5.18
N PHE A 94 -16.70 -0.47 -4.59
CA PHE A 94 -16.33 0.85 -5.09
C PHE A 94 -15.75 0.79 -6.50
N ILE A 95 -14.79 -0.12 -6.76
CA ILE A 95 -14.20 -0.31 -8.08
C ILE A 95 -15.28 -0.66 -9.11
N TYR A 96 -16.16 -1.63 -8.79
CA TYR A 96 -17.20 -2.06 -9.72
C TYR A 96 -18.26 -0.98 -9.98
N ARG A 97 -18.77 -0.31 -8.93
CA ARG A 97 -19.74 0.79 -9.06
C ARG A 97 -19.19 1.94 -9.89
N ASN A 98 -17.89 2.20 -9.80
CA ASN A 98 -17.21 3.33 -10.46
C ASN A 98 -16.33 2.91 -11.64
N LEU A 99 -16.47 1.68 -12.15
CA LEU A 99 -15.60 1.11 -13.17
C LEU A 99 -15.48 2.00 -14.42
N HIS A 100 -16.59 2.64 -14.80
CA HIS A 100 -16.70 3.56 -15.94
C HIS A 100 -16.09 4.95 -15.71
N ARG A 101 -15.68 5.29 -14.48
CA ARG A 101 -15.04 6.58 -14.12
C ARG A 101 -13.55 6.45 -13.82
N LEU A 102 -13.09 5.27 -13.40
CA LEU A 102 -11.67 5.03 -13.10
C LEU A 102 -10.86 4.94 -14.39
N THR A 103 -10.00 5.91 -14.66
CA THR A 103 -9.18 5.94 -15.89
C THR A 103 -8.04 4.92 -15.82
N HIS A 104 -7.40 4.84 -14.65
CA HIS A 104 -6.22 4.00 -14.47
C HIS A 104 -6.12 3.49 -13.04
N ILE A 105 -5.53 2.31 -12.86
CA ILE A 105 -5.29 1.72 -11.55
C ILE A 105 -3.80 1.40 -11.45
N CYS A 106 -3.15 1.88 -10.40
CA CYS A 106 -1.74 1.68 -10.10
C CYS A 106 -1.59 0.93 -8.77
N PRO A 107 -1.76 -0.40 -8.70
CA PRO A 107 -1.59 -1.14 -7.44
C PRO A 107 -0.14 -1.07 -6.98
N THR A 108 0.10 -0.89 -5.68
CA THR A 108 1.43 -1.04 -5.09
C THR A 108 1.63 -2.44 -4.54
N MET A 109 2.87 -2.92 -4.61
CA MET A 109 3.26 -4.25 -4.19
C MET A 109 4.46 -4.13 -3.25
N ASP A 110 4.23 -4.28 -1.95
CA ASP A 110 5.31 -4.55 -1.04
C ASP A 110 5.97 -5.87 -1.43
N THR A 111 7.28 -5.88 -1.58
CA THR A 111 7.98 -6.99 -2.22
C THR A 111 9.32 -7.21 -1.55
N HIS A 112 9.39 -8.28 -0.75
CA HIS A 112 10.57 -8.55 0.04
C HIS A 112 11.21 -9.89 -0.30
N GLN A 113 12.50 -9.99 0.01
CA GLN A 113 13.19 -11.28 0.15
C GLN A 113 13.45 -11.53 1.65
N ALA A 114 13.99 -12.70 2.01
CA ALA A 114 14.20 -13.02 3.42
C ALA A 114 15.20 -12.07 4.12
N MET A 115 16.29 -11.70 3.45
CA MET A 115 17.40 -10.95 4.06
C MET A 115 17.21 -9.44 3.89
N GLN A 116 16.27 -8.86 4.65
CA GLN A 116 16.00 -7.41 4.66
C GLN A 116 16.42 -6.82 6.01
N ILE A 117 16.82 -5.55 6.03
CA ILE A 117 17.27 -4.84 7.24
C ILE A 117 16.25 -4.88 8.39
N PHE A 118 14.96 -5.01 8.07
CA PHE A 118 13.83 -5.10 9.00
C PHE A 118 13.35 -6.54 9.27
N HIS A 119 14.08 -7.56 8.80
CA HIS A 119 13.82 -8.96 9.13
C HIS A 119 14.85 -9.50 10.12
N ALA A 120 14.40 -10.43 10.97
CA ALA A 120 15.19 -10.99 12.07
C ALA A 120 16.56 -11.55 11.63
N ILE A 121 16.64 -12.21 10.46
CA ILE A 121 17.88 -12.82 9.96
C ILE A 121 19.01 -11.81 9.71
N PHE A 122 18.70 -10.53 9.54
CA PHE A 122 19.69 -9.48 9.29
C PHE A 122 20.50 -9.13 10.54
N LEU A 123 19.99 -9.46 11.73
CA LEU A 123 20.55 -9.08 13.02
C LEU A 123 20.87 -10.30 13.88
N VAL A 124 21.98 -10.25 14.61
CA VAL A 124 22.35 -11.23 15.63
C VAL A 124 22.84 -10.54 16.90
N ASN A 125 22.58 -11.16 18.05
CA ASN A 125 23.18 -10.75 19.32
C ASN A 125 24.54 -11.46 19.55
N GLU A 126 25.17 -11.24 20.70
CA GLU A 126 26.46 -11.87 21.05
C GLU A 126 26.42 -13.40 21.15
N LYS A 127 25.23 -13.98 21.35
CA LYS A 127 25.00 -15.43 21.39
C LYS A 127 24.68 -16.02 20.01
N GLY A 128 24.61 -15.19 18.96
CA GLY A 128 24.20 -15.61 17.62
C GLY A 128 22.68 -15.77 17.45
N GLU A 129 21.87 -15.26 18.38
CA GLU A 129 20.41 -15.34 18.31
C GLU A 129 19.84 -14.13 17.55
N HIS A 130 18.69 -14.31 16.89
CA HIS A 130 17.98 -13.26 16.16
C HIS A 130 16.94 -12.54 17.04
N PRO A 131 16.60 -11.26 16.77
CA PRO A 131 15.50 -10.58 17.45
C PRO A 131 14.16 -11.24 17.10
N THR A 132 13.22 -11.25 18.05
CA THR A 132 11.85 -11.69 17.79
C THR A 132 11.09 -10.64 16.97
N PRO A 133 10.05 -11.03 16.22
CA PRO A 133 9.17 -10.07 15.57
C PRO A 133 8.61 -9.03 16.54
N TYR A 134 8.36 -7.83 16.02
CA TYR A 134 7.96 -6.61 16.71
C TYR A 134 9.00 -6.04 17.70
N THR A 135 10.23 -6.55 17.71
CA THR A 135 11.32 -5.91 18.47
C THR A 135 11.62 -4.55 17.86
N LEU A 136 11.65 -3.50 18.70
CA LEU A 136 12.13 -2.18 18.33
C LEU A 136 13.63 -2.10 18.61
N ILE A 137 14.42 -1.79 17.58
CA ILE A 137 15.87 -1.71 17.62
C ILE A 137 16.28 -0.25 17.53
N THR A 138 16.78 0.29 18.63
CA THR A 138 17.21 1.69 18.70
C THR A 138 18.62 1.87 18.14
N ALA A 139 18.98 3.10 17.76
CA ALA A 139 20.38 3.44 17.43
C ALA A 139 21.34 3.13 18.59
N GLU A 140 20.86 3.23 19.83
CA GLU A 140 21.64 2.89 21.03
C GLU A 140 21.91 1.39 21.15
N ASP A 141 20.92 0.53 20.87
CA ASP A 141 21.10 -0.92 20.87
C ASP A 141 22.19 -1.36 19.89
N ILE A 142 22.25 -0.73 18.70
CA ILE A 142 23.31 -0.97 17.71
C ILE A 142 24.66 -0.45 18.20
N ARG A 143 24.70 0.75 18.79
CA ARG A 143 25.94 1.36 19.32
C ARG A 143 26.56 0.53 20.45
N GLN A 144 25.73 -0.04 21.31
CA GLN A 144 26.15 -0.93 22.39
C GLN A 144 26.48 -2.35 21.92
N GLY A 145 26.19 -2.68 20.65
CA GLY A 145 26.40 -4.02 20.10
C GLY A 145 25.44 -5.07 20.65
N LYS A 146 24.30 -4.67 21.23
CA LYS A 146 23.24 -5.61 21.62
C LYS A 146 22.71 -6.36 20.39
N TRP A 147 22.58 -5.64 19.28
CA TRP A 147 22.28 -6.19 17.96
C TRP A 147 23.36 -5.74 16.97
N LYS A 148 23.83 -6.70 16.16
CA LYS A 148 24.87 -6.51 15.14
C LYS A 148 24.37 -7.08 13.83
N PHE A 149 24.94 -6.61 12.71
CA PHE A 149 24.70 -7.24 11.42
C PHE A 149 25.12 -8.71 11.46
N ASN A 150 24.29 -9.59 10.89
CA ASN A 150 24.57 -11.01 10.79
C ASN A 150 25.59 -11.30 9.67
N PRO A 151 26.85 -11.68 9.99
CA PRO A 151 27.84 -11.95 8.95
C PRO A 151 27.47 -13.14 8.06
N ALA A 152 26.60 -14.05 8.51
CA ALA A 152 26.20 -15.22 7.73
C ALA A 152 25.38 -14.86 6.48
N VAL A 153 24.77 -13.67 6.41
CA VAL A 153 24.04 -13.21 5.21
C VAL A 153 24.87 -12.32 4.29
N ALA A 154 26.11 -11.99 4.67
CA ALA A 154 26.97 -11.03 3.97
C ALA A 154 27.23 -11.42 2.50
N GLU A 155 27.56 -12.70 2.25
CA GLU A 155 27.85 -13.20 0.91
C GLU A 155 26.64 -13.07 -0.02
N ASN A 156 25.45 -13.44 0.45
CA ASN A 156 24.23 -13.35 -0.36
C ASN A 156 23.86 -11.89 -0.68
N LEU A 157 24.05 -11.00 0.28
CA LEU A 157 23.81 -9.57 0.11
C LEU A 157 24.92 -8.85 -0.66
N GLN A 158 26.04 -9.52 -0.94
CA GLN A 158 27.22 -8.95 -1.59
C GLN A 158 27.77 -7.73 -0.82
N LEU A 159 27.84 -7.85 0.51
CA LEU A 159 28.30 -6.80 1.41
C LEU A 159 29.51 -7.26 2.22
N GLU A 160 30.46 -6.37 2.42
CA GLU A 160 31.48 -6.56 3.45
C GLU A 160 30.84 -6.39 4.83
N THR A 161 31.12 -7.32 5.76
CA THR A 161 30.50 -7.33 7.10
C THR A 161 30.72 -6.00 7.83
N SER A 162 31.91 -5.42 7.71
CA SER A 162 32.23 -4.13 8.34
C SER A 162 31.48 -2.95 7.72
N GLU A 163 31.18 -3.00 6.42
CA GLU A 163 30.40 -1.98 5.72
C GLU A 163 28.91 -2.11 6.05
N ALA A 164 28.38 -3.33 6.08
CA ALA A 164 27.01 -3.61 6.50
C ALA A 164 26.74 -3.17 7.95
N GLN A 165 27.69 -3.42 8.86
CA GLN A 165 27.58 -2.96 10.24
C GLN A 165 27.59 -1.42 10.36
N LYS A 166 28.43 -0.72 9.58
CA LYS A 166 28.42 0.75 9.50
C LYS A 166 27.11 1.26 8.90
N HIS A 167 26.60 0.59 7.87
CA HIS A 167 25.31 0.92 7.27
C HIS A 167 24.16 0.79 8.27
N LEU A 168 24.11 -0.30 9.04
CA LEU A 168 23.12 -0.49 10.10
C LEU A 168 23.15 0.62 11.16
N GLN A 169 24.35 1.06 11.56
CA GLN A 169 24.53 2.21 12.46
C GLN A 169 24.01 3.51 11.84
N HIS A 170 24.37 3.76 10.57
CA HIS A 170 23.90 4.94 9.83
C HIS A 170 22.37 4.94 9.69
N TYR A 171 21.80 3.80 9.31
CA TYR A 171 20.37 3.62 9.11
C TYR A 171 19.60 3.96 10.38
N THR A 172 19.92 3.30 11.50
CA THR A 172 19.25 3.52 12.79
C THR A 172 19.45 4.94 13.32
N ALA A 173 20.63 5.56 13.10
CA ALA A 173 20.84 6.96 13.43
C ALA A 173 19.99 7.91 12.55
N ALA A 174 19.83 7.61 11.27
CA ALA A 174 18.97 8.38 10.36
C ALA A 174 17.49 8.29 10.75
N LEU A 175 17.02 7.12 11.22
CA LEU A 175 15.67 6.96 11.77
C LEU A 175 15.45 7.85 12.99
N GLN A 176 16.38 7.79 13.94
CA GLN A 176 16.33 8.58 15.17
C GLN A 176 16.33 10.09 14.87
N ALA A 177 17.20 10.55 13.97
CA ALA A 177 17.28 11.96 13.58
C ALA A 177 16.04 12.44 12.82
N GLY A 178 15.40 11.55 12.05
CA GLY A 178 14.17 11.85 11.31
C GLY A 178 12.92 11.96 12.20
N GLY A 179 13.02 11.65 13.49
CA GLY A 179 11.87 11.63 14.41
C GLY A 179 10.83 10.56 14.04
N LYS A 180 11.25 9.54 13.31
CA LYS A 180 10.42 8.41 12.88
C LYS A 180 10.53 7.25 13.86
N TYR A 181 9.90 6.13 13.54
CA TYR A 181 9.96 4.90 14.33
C TYR A 181 11.39 4.39 14.47
N ASP A 182 11.71 3.75 15.59
CA ASP A 182 12.88 2.88 15.67
C ASP A 182 12.78 1.73 14.65
N LEU A 183 13.91 1.09 14.33
CA LEU A 183 13.92 -0.03 13.40
C LEU A 183 13.06 -1.16 13.98
N THR A 184 11.89 -1.37 13.38
CA THR A 184 10.96 -2.42 13.76
C THR A 184 11.31 -3.69 13.03
N ILE A 185 11.45 -4.79 13.78
CA ILE A 185 11.66 -6.12 13.19
C ILE A 185 10.31 -6.72 12.85
N TRP A 186 9.98 -6.81 11.58
CA TRP A 186 8.71 -7.38 11.13
C TRP A 186 8.77 -8.92 11.05
N PRO A 187 7.65 -9.61 11.25
CA PRO A 187 7.50 -10.97 10.73
C PRO A 187 7.84 -11.03 9.24
N TYR A 188 8.31 -12.17 8.72
CA TYR A 188 8.46 -12.31 7.28
C TYR A 188 7.09 -12.15 6.60
N HIS A 189 7.02 -11.27 5.61
CA HIS A 189 5.78 -10.92 4.94
C HIS A 189 6.06 -10.52 3.49
N ALA A 190 5.01 -10.49 2.67
CA ALA A 190 5.09 -10.04 1.27
C ALA A 190 6.27 -10.66 0.48
N MET A 191 6.62 -11.93 0.79
CA MET A 191 7.77 -12.63 0.21
C MET A 191 7.59 -12.81 -1.29
N LEU A 192 8.51 -12.26 -2.09
CA LEU A 192 8.48 -12.29 -3.55
C LEU A 192 8.21 -13.72 -4.06
N GLY A 193 7.11 -13.87 -4.80
CA GLY A 193 6.69 -15.16 -5.38
C GLY A 193 5.91 -16.08 -4.43
N GLY A 194 5.77 -15.71 -3.15
CA GLY A 194 4.91 -16.39 -2.19
C GLY A 194 3.44 -16.01 -2.35
N ILE A 195 2.53 -16.85 -1.85
CA ILE A 195 1.08 -16.59 -1.93
C ILE A 195 0.66 -15.30 -1.18
N GLY A 196 1.39 -14.95 -0.12
CA GLY A 196 1.20 -13.70 0.63
C GLY A 196 1.55 -12.44 -0.17
N HIS A 197 2.42 -12.57 -1.19
CA HIS A 197 2.82 -11.46 -2.06
C HIS A 197 1.76 -11.11 -3.11
N ALA A 198 0.91 -12.05 -3.51
CA ALA A 198 -0.17 -11.77 -4.45
C ALA A 198 -1.20 -10.79 -3.87
N LEU A 199 -1.88 -10.05 -4.76
CA LEU A 199 -3.06 -9.27 -4.39
C LEU A 199 -4.18 -10.17 -3.83
N VAL A 200 -5.07 -9.58 -3.05
CA VAL A 200 -6.35 -10.21 -2.67
C VAL A 200 -7.12 -10.60 -3.92
N SER A 201 -7.54 -11.86 -4.02
CA SER A 201 -8.15 -12.42 -5.22
C SER A 201 -9.37 -11.63 -5.72
N ALA A 202 -10.22 -11.12 -4.82
CA ALA A 202 -11.36 -10.27 -5.21
C ALA A 202 -10.93 -8.93 -5.80
N VAL A 203 -9.89 -8.31 -5.23
CA VAL A 203 -9.37 -7.01 -5.70
C VAL A 203 -8.66 -7.19 -7.04
N GLU A 204 -7.87 -8.25 -7.15
CA GLU A 204 -7.22 -8.66 -8.40
C GLU A 204 -8.23 -8.91 -9.51
N GLU A 205 -9.33 -9.63 -9.22
CA GLU A 205 -10.43 -9.85 -10.16
C GLU A 205 -11.09 -8.53 -10.60
N ALA A 206 -11.30 -7.59 -9.67
CA ALA A 206 -11.86 -6.28 -9.97
C ALA A 206 -10.94 -5.43 -10.86
N ILE A 207 -9.63 -5.45 -10.60
CA ILE A 207 -8.62 -4.76 -11.41
C ILE A 207 -8.56 -5.37 -12.81
N PHE A 208 -8.49 -6.70 -12.92
CA PHE A 208 -8.48 -7.38 -14.21
C PHE A 208 -9.75 -7.07 -15.03
N PHE A 209 -10.92 -7.12 -14.38
CA PHE A 209 -12.19 -6.81 -15.01
C PHE A 209 -12.25 -5.36 -15.50
N HIS A 210 -11.75 -4.40 -14.71
CA HIS A 210 -11.55 -3.02 -15.13
C HIS A 210 -10.65 -2.92 -16.36
N SER A 211 -9.52 -3.63 -16.38
CA SER A 211 -8.57 -3.57 -17.49
C SER A 211 -9.17 -3.96 -18.82
N ILE A 212 -10.01 -5.00 -18.83
CA ILE A 212 -10.71 -5.44 -20.03
C ILE A 212 -11.85 -4.47 -20.38
N ALA A 213 -12.70 -4.11 -19.42
CA ALA A 213 -13.85 -3.25 -19.67
C ALA A 213 -13.48 -1.81 -20.07
N ARG A 214 -12.34 -1.29 -19.60
CA ARG A 214 -11.83 0.05 -19.92
C ARG A 214 -10.66 0.08 -20.91
N LEU A 215 -10.19 -1.09 -21.38
CA LEU A 215 -8.98 -1.21 -22.20
C LEU A 215 -7.77 -0.47 -21.58
N SER A 216 -7.58 -0.61 -20.27
CA SER A 216 -6.59 0.12 -19.47
C SER A 216 -5.75 -0.87 -18.65
N GLN A 217 -4.50 -1.07 -19.04
CA GLN A 217 -3.59 -1.95 -18.29
C GLN A 217 -3.29 -1.38 -16.90
N PRO A 218 -3.21 -2.19 -15.84
CA PRO A 218 -2.80 -1.71 -14.53
C PRO A 218 -1.29 -1.45 -14.53
N ASP A 219 -0.84 -0.47 -13.74
CA ASP A 219 0.57 -0.13 -13.59
C ASP A 219 1.08 -0.49 -12.19
N PHE A 220 1.52 -1.73 -12.03
CA PHE A 220 2.01 -2.26 -10.74
C PHE A 220 3.30 -1.57 -10.29
N GLN A 221 3.28 -1.02 -9.07
CA GLN A 221 4.40 -0.31 -8.46
C GLN A 221 5.04 -1.16 -7.36
N VAL A 222 6.18 -1.77 -7.66
CA VAL A 222 6.95 -2.57 -6.70
C VAL A 222 7.76 -1.67 -5.77
N LYS A 223 7.74 -1.97 -4.47
CA LYS A 223 8.56 -1.32 -3.43
C LYS A 223 9.14 -2.37 -2.47
N GLY A 224 10.15 -1.97 -1.67
CA GLY A 224 10.66 -2.80 -0.57
C GLY A 224 11.63 -3.91 -0.97
N ASN A 225 12.10 -3.94 -2.22
CA ASN A 225 13.01 -4.99 -2.71
C ASN A 225 14.49 -4.75 -2.37
N ASN A 226 14.83 -3.56 -1.85
CA ASN A 226 16.20 -3.23 -1.46
C ASN A 226 16.49 -3.71 -0.03
N PRO A 227 17.42 -4.65 0.18
CA PRO A 227 17.70 -5.25 1.50
C PRO A 227 18.21 -4.25 2.54
N LEU A 228 18.63 -3.05 2.15
CA LEU A 228 19.32 -2.09 3.01
C LEU A 228 18.42 -0.97 3.55
N THR A 229 17.13 -0.94 3.19
CA THR A 229 16.23 0.14 3.61
C THR A 229 14.77 -0.29 3.56
N GLU A 230 13.98 0.10 4.57
CA GLU A 230 12.53 -0.05 4.55
C GLU A 230 11.89 0.92 3.55
N ASN A 231 10.75 0.53 3.00
CA ASN A 231 10.08 1.23 1.93
C ASN A 231 8.55 1.26 2.10
N TYR A 232 8.04 1.70 3.26
CA TYR A 232 6.60 1.87 3.50
C TYR A 232 5.91 2.68 2.40
N SER A 233 6.46 3.85 2.05
CA SER A 233 5.93 4.69 0.99
C SER A 233 6.35 4.17 -0.38
N VAL A 234 5.42 3.92 -1.29
CA VAL A 234 5.76 3.58 -2.70
C VAL A 234 6.55 4.69 -3.42
N LEU A 235 6.55 5.91 -2.89
CA LEU A 235 7.19 7.07 -3.52
C LEU A 235 8.66 7.22 -3.14
N ARG A 236 9.09 6.70 -1.97
CA ARG A 236 10.49 6.67 -1.57
C ARG A 236 10.76 5.74 -0.39
N PRO A 237 11.97 5.15 -0.32
CA PRO A 237 12.44 4.49 0.88
C PRO A 237 12.64 5.43 2.06
N GLU A 238 12.67 4.86 3.26
CA GLU A 238 12.83 5.56 4.54
C GLU A 238 14.19 6.26 4.63
N VAL A 239 15.25 5.55 4.23
CA VAL A 239 16.63 6.06 4.16
C VAL A 239 17.17 5.87 2.74
N LEU A 240 17.70 6.95 2.16
CA LEU A 240 18.17 6.98 0.76
C LEU A 240 19.68 6.84 0.60
N THR A 241 20.45 7.00 1.69
CA THR A 241 21.92 6.99 1.66
C THR A 241 22.48 5.97 2.63
N GLY A 242 23.65 5.42 2.30
CA GLY A 242 24.43 4.58 3.21
C GLY A 242 25.42 5.39 4.05
N ALA A 243 26.17 4.70 4.91
CA ALA A 243 27.11 5.30 5.87
C ALA A 243 28.18 6.23 5.27
N MET A 244 28.52 6.05 3.99
CA MET A 244 29.49 6.88 3.27
C MET A 244 28.82 8.00 2.44
N GLY A 245 27.54 8.29 2.67
CA GLY A 245 26.76 9.27 1.91
C GLY A 245 26.39 8.84 0.49
N LYS A 246 26.79 7.63 0.06
CA LYS A 246 26.44 7.08 -1.25
C LYS A 246 24.93 6.77 -1.31
N PRO A 247 24.22 7.11 -2.40
CA PRO A 247 22.84 6.70 -2.59
C PRO A 247 22.73 5.17 -2.56
N ILE A 248 21.78 4.65 -1.78
CA ILE A 248 21.39 3.23 -1.79
C ILE A 248 20.04 3.03 -2.48
N ALA A 249 19.24 4.10 -2.57
CA ALA A 249 17.96 4.09 -3.25
C ALA A 249 17.57 5.50 -3.70
N HIS A 250 16.52 5.58 -4.52
CA HIS A 250 16.02 6.83 -5.09
C HIS A 250 14.52 6.95 -4.88
N LYS A 251 14.01 8.19 -4.91
CA LYS A 251 12.57 8.43 -5.00
C LYS A 251 12.04 7.87 -6.32
N ASN A 252 10.79 7.39 -6.32
CA ASN A 252 10.08 7.00 -7.52
C ASN A 252 9.52 8.26 -8.23
N THR A 253 10.42 9.05 -8.82
CA THR A 253 10.06 10.30 -9.51
C THR A 253 9.10 10.07 -10.67
N ARG A 254 9.16 8.90 -11.32
CA ARG A 254 8.24 8.50 -12.39
C ARG A 254 6.81 8.37 -11.89
N LEU A 255 6.60 7.67 -10.77
CA LEU A 255 5.27 7.53 -10.18
C LEU A 255 4.75 8.85 -9.63
N ILE A 256 5.61 9.66 -8.99
CA ILE A 256 5.23 10.99 -8.52
C ILE A 256 4.73 11.83 -9.69
N ALA A 257 5.52 11.99 -10.75
CA ALA A 257 5.12 12.76 -11.93
C ALA A 257 3.79 12.24 -12.52
N LYS A 258 3.67 10.91 -12.66
CA LYS A 258 2.44 10.27 -13.15
C LYS A 258 1.22 10.61 -12.30
N LEU A 259 1.30 10.52 -10.97
CA LEU A 259 0.17 10.83 -10.08
C LEU A 259 -0.25 12.30 -10.19
N LEU A 260 0.71 13.22 -10.36
CA LEU A 260 0.43 14.66 -10.50
C LEU A 260 -0.25 15.03 -11.83
N GLU A 261 -0.15 14.18 -12.86
CA GLU A 261 -0.78 14.40 -14.17
C GLU A 261 -2.29 14.10 -14.18
N TYR A 262 -2.80 13.34 -13.21
CA TYR A 262 -4.23 13.03 -13.12
C TYR A 262 -5.02 14.19 -12.52
N ASP A 263 -6.30 14.27 -12.88
CA ASP A 263 -7.22 15.28 -12.35
C ASP A 263 -7.69 14.91 -10.94
N ALA A 264 -7.77 13.61 -10.65
CA ALA A 264 -7.99 13.10 -9.30
C ALA A 264 -7.15 11.84 -9.04
N VAL A 265 -6.63 11.73 -7.81
CA VAL A 265 -5.94 10.54 -7.29
C VAL A 265 -6.71 10.02 -6.08
N ILE A 266 -7.18 8.77 -6.17
CA ILE A 266 -7.91 8.10 -5.09
C ILE A 266 -6.97 7.09 -4.43
N ILE A 267 -6.84 7.14 -3.11
CA ILE A 267 -5.92 6.29 -2.33
C ILE A 267 -6.72 5.44 -1.34
N ALA A 268 -6.43 4.15 -1.32
CA ALA A 268 -7.02 3.15 -0.42
C ALA A 268 -6.01 2.03 -0.16
N GLY A 269 -6.32 1.09 0.74
CA GLY A 269 -5.50 -0.10 0.96
C GLY A 269 -4.91 -0.17 2.35
N GLN A 270 -3.79 -0.87 2.51
CA GLN A 270 -3.27 -1.25 3.83
C GLN A 270 -1.78 -0.92 4.02
N ALA A 271 -1.32 -0.73 5.25
CA ALA A 271 -2.14 -0.37 6.42
C ALA A 271 -2.33 1.16 6.49
N LYS A 272 -3.49 1.62 6.97
CA LYS A 272 -3.82 3.05 7.18
C LYS A 272 -2.74 3.79 7.97
N SER A 273 -2.14 3.14 8.97
CA SER A 273 -1.11 3.71 9.85
C SER A 273 0.32 3.70 9.28
N HIS A 274 0.59 2.90 8.24
CA HIS A 274 1.94 2.65 7.70
C HIS A 274 1.99 3.03 6.23
N CYS A 275 2.04 2.05 5.31
CA CYS A 275 2.25 2.27 3.87
C CYS A 275 1.31 3.34 3.29
N VAL A 276 0.03 3.32 3.66
CA VAL A 276 -0.95 4.32 3.23
C VAL A 276 -0.58 5.72 3.72
N ALA A 277 -0.47 5.92 5.04
CA ALA A 277 -0.12 7.23 5.61
C ALA A 277 1.22 7.76 5.10
N TRP A 278 2.21 6.88 4.92
CA TRP A 278 3.53 7.24 4.43
C TRP A 278 3.52 7.65 2.96
N THR A 279 2.82 6.91 2.11
CA THR A 279 2.61 7.29 0.71
C THR A 279 1.89 8.62 0.59
N ILE A 280 0.84 8.84 1.38
CA ILE A 280 0.10 10.12 1.36
C ILE A 280 0.99 11.27 1.84
N ALA A 281 1.73 11.08 2.93
CA ALA A 281 2.62 12.11 3.48
C ALA A 281 3.72 12.50 2.48
N ASP A 282 4.34 11.53 1.80
CA ASP A 282 5.34 11.80 0.78
C ASP A 282 4.74 12.47 -0.46
N LEU A 283 3.55 12.04 -0.91
CA LEU A 283 2.86 12.70 -2.02
C LEU A 283 2.54 14.16 -1.68
N LEU A 284 2.02 14.40 -0.47
CA LEU A 284 1.73 15.74 0.03
C LEU A 284 2.98 16.62 0.05
N ASN A 285 4.12 16.09 0.51
CA ASN A 285 5.38 16.83 0.52
C ASN A 285 5.81 17.25 -0.89
N GLU A 286 5.74 16.34 -1.87
CA GLU A 286 6.06 16.66 -3.27
C GLU A 286 5.07 17.67 -3.87
N MET A 287 3.79 17.59 -3.49
CA MET A 287 2.77 18.57 -3.89
C MET A 287 3.02 19.94 -3.28
N VAL A 288 3.33 20.03 -1.99
CA VAL A 288 3.61 21.31 -1.31
C VAL A 288 4.84 22.00 -1.90
N ILE A 289 5.88 21.24 -2.27
CA ILE A 289 7.07 21.78 -2.94
C ILE A 289 6.73 22.32 -4.34
N SER A 290 5.79 21.66 -5.04
CA SER A 290 5.45 21.99 -6.43
C SER A 290 4.35 23.07 -6.53
N ASN A 291 3.17 22.76 -6.02
CA ASN A 291 2.02 23.65 -5.85
C ASN A 291 1.05 23.05 -4.81
N ARG A 292 0.85 23.74 -3.68
CA ARG A 292 -0.02 23.28 -2.57
C ARG A 292 -1.46 23.00 -2.99
N GLU A 293 -1.99 23.65 -4.02
CA GLU A 293 -3.36 23.40 -4.53
C GLU A 293 -3.53 21.99 -5.11
N LEU A 294 -2.43 21.32 -5.51
CA LEU A 294 -2.49 19.94 -6.01
C LEU A 294 -3.02 18.94 -4.97
N ALA A 295 -2.94 19.26 -3.68
CA ALA A 295 -3.51 18.44 -2.62
C ALA A 295 -5.02 18.24 -2.78
N GLN A 296 -5.74 19.22 -3.35
CA GLN A 296 -7.19 19.16 -3.59
C GLN A 296 -7.60 18.12 -4.64
N LYS A 297 -6.64 17.55 -5.36
CA LYS A 297 -6.89 16.45 -6.31
C LYS A 297 -6.85 15.08 -5.63
N VAL A 298 -6.49 14.99 -4.35
CA VAL A 298 -6.28 13.72 -3.65
C VAL A 298 -7.47 13.38 -2.77
N TYR A 299 -7.99 12.16 -2.95
CA TYR A 299 -9.13 11.60 -2.23
C TYR A 299 -8.69 10.35 -1.47
N LEU A 300 -8.93 10.32 -0.17
CA LEU A 300 -8.55 9.24 0.74
C LEU A 300 -9.80 8.46 1.11
N LEU A 301 -9.89 7.19 0.68
CA LEU A 301 -11.00 6.31 1.05
C LEU A 301 -10.81 5.79 2.47
N GLU A 302 -11.29 6.52 3.48
CA GLU A 302 -11.04 6.17 4.89
C GLU A 302 -11.70 4.87 5.33
N ASP A 303 -12.78 4.46 4.66
CA ASP A 303 -13.50 3.22 4.92
C ASP A 303 -12.94 2.05 4.09
N CYS A 304 -11.89 2.27 3.30
CA CYS A 304 -11.18 1.22 2.57
C CYS A 304 -9.72 1.10 3.05
N ALA A 305 -9.46 1.43 4.33
CA ALA A 305 -8.15 1.32 4.96
C ALA A 305 -8.29 1.10 6.47
N SER A 306 -7.50 0.18 7.03
CA SER A 306 -7.50 -0.13 8.46
C SER A 306 -6.11 0.08 9.07
N PRO A 307 -6.02 0.56 10.32
CA PRO A 307 -4.74 0.68 11.02
C PRO A 307 -4.23 -0.69 11.45
N VAL A 308 -2.90 -0.82 11.59
CA VAL A 308 -2.29 -1.96 12.28
C VAL A 308 -2.70 -1.95 13.75
N VAL A 309 -3.24 -3.08 14.22
CA VAL A 309 -3.57 -3.34 15.62
C VAL A 309 -3.07 -4.72 15.96
N VAL A 310 -2.14 -4.80 16.91
CA VAL A 310 -1.61 -6.05 17.46
C VAL A 310 -2.18 -6.20 18.87
N PRO A 311 -3.15 -7.11 19.10
CA PRO A 311 -3.85 -7.24 20.37
C PRO A 311 -2.89 -7.39 21.56
N GLY A 312 -3.03 -6.52 22.56
CA GLY A 312 -2.21 -6.52 23.78
C GLY A 312 -0.78 -6.00 23.61
N VAL A 313 -0.37 -5.58 22.40
CA VAL A 313 0.97 -5.06 22.10
C VAL A 313 0.92 -3.59 21.70
N ILE A 314 0.21 -3.27 20.61
CA ILE A 314 0.15 -1.90 20.06
C ILE A 314 -1.11 -1.67 19.22
N ASP A 315 -1.66 -0.47 19.26
CA ASP A 315 -2.82 -0.04 18.48
C ASP A 315 -2.51 1.33 17.85
N TYR A 316 -2.37 1.37 16.52
CA TYR A 316 -2.04 2.59 15.77
C TYR A 316 -3.26 3.38 15.27
N THR A 317 -4.46 3.09 15.79
CA THR A 317 -5.70 3.70 15.29
C THR A 317 -5.69 5.22 15.44
N GLU A 318 -5.32 5.72 16.62
CA GLU A 318 -5.35 7.17 16.90
C GLU A 318 -4.31 7.93 16.05
N GLU A 319 -3.13 7.35 15.86
CA GLU A 319 -2.07 7.89 15.01
C GLU A 319 -2.49 7.93 13.54
N ALA A 320 -3.14 6.87 13.05
CA ALA A 320 -3.65 6.80 11.68
C ALA A 320 -4.74 7.86 11.43
N ASP A 321 -5.68 7.98 12.36
CA ASP A 321 -6.77 8.96 12.26
C ASP A 321 -6.24 10.40 12.38
N ALA A 322 -5.23 10.63 13.24
CA ALA A 322 -4.54 11.91 13.33
C ALA A 322 -3.80 12.26 12.04
N ALA A 323 -3.18 11.29 11.36
CA ALA A 323 -2.54 11.50 10.08
C ALA A 323 -3.57 11.92 9.00
N PHE A 324 -4.70 11.21 8.92
CA PHE A 324 -5.77 11.55 7.96
C PHE A 324 -6.35 12.95 8.21
N ARG A 325 -6.55 13.34 9.48
CA ARG A 325 -6.94 14.71 9.83
C ARG A 325 -5.93 15.75 9.34
N LYS A 326 -4.63 15.52 9.55
CA LYS A 326 -3.57 16.42 9.06
C LYS A 326 -3.54 16.52 7.53
N PHE A 327 -3.80 15.42 6.82
CA PHE A 327 -3.90 15.43 5.36
C PHE A 327 -5.10 16.25 4.87
N ALA A 328 -6.24 16.11 5.55
CA ALA A 328 -7.43 16.91 5.28
C ALA A 328 -7.19 18.41 5.52
N GLU A 329 -6.57 18.77 6.65
CA GLU A 329 -6.15 20.14 6.98
C GLU A 329 -5.16 20.73 5.97
N SER A 330 -4.43 19.85 5.27
CA SER A 330 -3.47 20.22 4.22
C SER A 330 -4.11 20.38 2.83
N GLY A 331 -5.41 20.11 2.70
CA GLY A 331 -6.20 20.33 1.49
C GLY A 331 -6.64 19.06 0.75
N MET A 332 -6.30 17.86 1.25
CA MET A 332 -6.80 16.60 0.69
C MET A 332 -8.24 16.31 1.14
N HIS A 333 -8.93 15.41 0.45
CA HIS A 333 -10.31 15.06 0.75
C HIS A 333 -10.40 13.67 1.38
N VAL A 334 -10.82 13.59 2.65
CA VAL A 334 -11.22 12.32 3.27
C VAL A 334 -12.66 12.03 2.89
N VAL A 335 -12.90 10.91 2.22
CA VAL A 335 -14.21 10.54 1.64
C VAL A 335 -14.49 9.07 1.90
N ARG A 336 -15.76 8.66 1.70
CA ARG A 336 -16.19 7.27 1.89
C ARG A 336 -16.56 6.62 0.58
N SER A 337 -16.22 5.34 0.44
CA SER A 337 -16.51 4.50 -0.71
C SER A 337 -18.01 4.24 -0.94
N THR A 338 -18.83 4.47 0.08
CA THR A 338 -20.29 4.36 0.03
C THR A 338 -20.97 5.61 -0.48
N ASP A 339 -20.27 6.75 -0.49
CA ASP A 339 -20.80 8.00 -1.01
C ASP A 339 -20.55 8.06 -2.53
N PRO A 340 -21.55 8.35 -3.37
CA PRO A 340 -21.38 8.45 -4.81
C PRO A 340 -20.26 9.44 -5.15
N ILE A 341 -19.35 9.10 -6.07
CA ILE A 341 -18.17 9.94 -6.32
C ILE A 341 -18.60 11.37 -6.68
N ASN A 342 -19.65 11.56 -7.47
CA ASN A 342 -20.13 12.91 -7.85
C ASN A 342 -20.62 13.79 -6.67
N SER A 343 -20.72 13.25 -5.46
CA SER A 343 -21.00 14.02 -4.25
C SER A 343 -19.74 14.53 -3.54
N TRP A 344 -18.56 14.04 -3.92
CA TRP A 344 -17.32 14.42 -3.25
C TRP A 344 -16.92 15.87 -3.57
N PRO A 345 -16.23 16.55 -2.65
CA PRO A 345 -15.83 17.94 -2.85
C PRO A 345 -14.89 18.08 -4.05
N GLY A 346 -15.18 19.00 -4.96
CA GLY A 346 -14.26 19.36 -6.05
C GLY A 346 -14.10 18.33 -7.17
N ILE A 347 -14.79 17.19 -7.11
CA ILE A 347 -14.75 16.19 -8.19
C ILE A 347 -15.82 16.49 -9.23
N ALA A 348 -15.45 16.43 -10.50
CA ALA A 348 -16.31 16.76 -11.64
C ALA A 348 -17.25 15.61 -12.03
#